data_AF-A0A958HLM2-F1
#
_entry.id   AF-A0A958HLM2-F1
#
_cell.length_a   1.000
_cell.length_b   1.000
_cell.length_c   1.000
_cell.angle_alpha   90.00
_cell.angle_beta   90.00
_cell.angle_gamma   90.00
#
_symmetry.space_group_name_H-M   'P 1'
#
loop_
_entity.id
_entity.type
_entity.pdbx_description
1 polymer ?
#
loop_
_entity_poly.entity_id
_entity_poly.type
_entity_poly.pdbx_seq_one_letter_code
_entity_poly.pdbx_strand_id
1 'polypeptide(L)'
;MYYGSDQTMWVGFYDQMRPVVHTPINGIPTDSPVDQAWLYLYVTEGRKFGNWSQSVLENVTAHPATTEWMPYAVNWWMPWTMPGGDYGPGGVPNHLGSGKVGTWLRLDVTAAVEDMLRSGENQGFLINSTVNASGVHYGLATKEYWDPSKLGYIRVYFRTAS
;
A
#
# COMPACT_ATOMS: atom_id res chain seq x y z
N MET A 1 -11.37 13.28 -9.08
CA MET A 1 -9.97 13.13 -8.63
C MET A 1 -9.56 11.69 -8.89
N TYR A 2 -8.40 11.44 -9.45
CA TYR A 2 -7.96 10.12 -9.92
C TYR A 2 -6.78 9.61 -9.09
N TYR A 3 -6.42 8.33 -9.21
CA TYR A 3 -5.22 7.80 -8.57
C TYR A 3 -3.99 8.67 -8.90
N GLY A 4 -3.19 8.95 -7.87
CA GLY A 4 -1.99 9.77 -8.01
C GLY A 4 -2.26 11.13 -8.68
N SER A 5 -3.38 11.79 -8.37
CA SER A 5 -3.61 13.19 -8.76
C SER A 5 -3.49 14.17 -7.59
N ASP A 6 -3.21 13.63 -6.40
CA ASP A 6 -2.90 14.35 -5.16
C ASP A 6 -1.47 14.06 -4.74
N GLN A 7 -0.80 14.99 -4.06
CA GLN A 7 0.54 14.77 -3.52
C GLN A 7 0.58 13.70 -2.42
N THR A 8 -0.52 13.58 -1.66
CA THR A 8 -0.60 12.72 -0.49
C THR A 8 -1.83 11.85 -0.56
N MET A 9 -1.68 10.64 -0.04
CA MET A 9 -2.63 9.57 -0.12
C MET A 9 -2.82 8.96 1.27
N TRP A 10 -4.07 8.80 1.71
CA TRP A 10 -4.37 8.64 3.14
C TRP A 10 -4.83 7.23 3.51
N VAL A 11 -4.30 6.72 4.62
CA VAL A 11 -4.73 5.46 5.28
C VAL A 11 -5.27 5.75 6.69
N GLY A 12 -6.13 4.86 7.21
CA GLY A 12 -6.75 4.98 8.55
C GLY A 12 -8.28 5.12 8.56
N PHE A 13 -8.95 4.83 7.44
CA PHE A 13 -10.39 5.06 7.27
C PHE A 13 -11.29 3.91 7.75
N TYR A 14 -11.24 3.51 9.02
CA TYR A 14 -12.19 2.52 9.60
C TYR A 14 -12.31 1.21 8.78
N ASP A 15 -11.17 0.58 8.52
CA ASP A 15 -11.07 -0.65 7.72
C ASP A 15 -11.55 -0.50 6.26
N GLN A 16 -11.88 0.72 5.83
CA GLN A 16 -12.19 1.00 4.44
C GLN A 16 -10.91 0.93 3.63
N MET A 17 -10.93 0.04 2.66
CA MET A 17 -9.87 -0.12 1.66
C MET A 17 -9.66 1.18 0.87
N ARG A 18 -8.60 1.85 1.25
CA ARG A 18 -7.88 2.97 0.63
C ARG A 18 -6.55 2.89 1.38
N PRO A 19 -5.33 3.08 0.85
CA PRO A 19 -4.83 3.33 -0.51
C PRO A 19 -4.50 2.31 -1.59
N VAL A 20 -4.57 2.70 -2.87
CA VAL A 20 -3.95 1.95 -4.00
C VAL A 20 -2.50 2.39 -4.26
N VAL A 21 -1.60 1.46 -4.58
CA VAL A 21 -0.24 1.70 -5.07
C VAL A 21 0.01 0.77 -6.25
N HIS A 22 0.44 1.31 -7.39
CA HIS A 22 0.84 0.50 -8.53
C HIS A 22 2.37 0.42 -8.62
N THR A 23 2.90 -0.79 -8.58
CA THR A 23 4.34 -1.06 -8.60
C THR A 23 4.62 -2.16 -9.63
N PRO A 24 4.83 -1.79 -10.91
CA PRO A 24 5.07 -2.79 -11.92
C PRO A 24 6.28 -3.66 -11.63
N ILE A 25 6.17 -4.98 -11.80
CA ILE A 25 7.23 -5.96 -11.56
C ILE A 25 7.74 -6.60 -12.86
N ASN A 26 7.52 -5.93 -13.99
CA ASN A 26 7.80 -6.38 -15.38
C ASN A 26 9.25 -6.81 -15.68
N GLY A 27 10.20 -6.58 -14.77
CA GLY A 27 11.61 -6.98 -14.91
C GLY A 27 11.95 -8.33 -14.29
N ILE A 28 10.98 -9.02 -13.69
CA ILE A 28 11.18 -10.29 -12.97
C ILE A 28 10.59 -11.43 -13.81
N PRO A 29 11.35 -12.51 -14.11
CA PRO A 29 10.80 -13.67 -14.82
C PRO A 29 9.63 -14.30 -14.05
N THR A 30 8.58 -14.71 -14.77
CA THR A 30 7.31 -15.20 -14.22
C THR A 30 7.44 -16.46 -13.36
N ASP A 31 8.52 -17.22 -13.55
CA ASP A 31 8.82 -18.48 -12.85
C ASP A 31 9.91 -18.31 -11.77
N SER A 32 10.37 -17.09 -11.51
CA SER A 32 11.42 -16.84 -10.52
C SER A 32 10.91 -17.08 -9.09
N PRO A 33 11.59 -17.94 -8.30
CA PRO A 33 11.30 -18.07 -6.88
C PRO A 33 11.54 -16.74 -6.16
N VAL A 34 10.53 -16.25 -5.46
CA VAL A 34 10.63 -15.02 -4.64
C VAL A 34 11.03 -15.41 -3.22
N ASP A 35 12.21 -14.97 -2.78
CA ASP A 35 12.66 -15.22 -1.41
C ASP A 35 12.08 -14.18 -0.44
N GLN A 36 11.94 -12.92 -0.90
CA GLN A 36 11.35 -11.85 -0.11
C GLN A 36 10.89 -10.67 -0.98
N ALA A 37 9.76 -10.05 -0.66
CA ALA A 37 9.34 -8.79 -1.28
C ALA A 37 8.81 -7.78 -0.26
N TRP A 38 9.23 -6.53 -0.42
CA TRP A 38 8.87 -5.42 0.46
C TRP A 38 8.32 -4.25 -0.33
N LEU A 39 7.14 -3.77 0.08
CA LEU A 39 6.56 -2.51 -0.38
C LEU A 39 7.00 -1.39 0.57
N TYR A 40 7.65 -0.36 0.02
CA TYR A 40 8.10 0.83 0.75
C TYR A 40 7.24 2.02 0.40
N LEU A 41 6.64 2.65 1.41
CA LEU A 41 5.80 3.84 1.27
C LEU A 41 6.30 4.94 2.20
N TYR A 42 6.53 6.14 1.68
CA TYR A 42 7.02 7.25 2.50
C TYR A 42 5.87 7.92 3.24
N VAL A 43 5.99 8.05 4.56
CA VAL A 43 4.97 8.67 5.42
C VAL A 43 5.25 10.17 5.50
N THR A 44 4.40 10.97 4.88
CA THR A 44 4.60 12.43 4.73
C THR A 44 4.07 13.20 5.93
N GLU A 45 2.93 12.78 6.47
CA GLU A 45 2.23 13.46 7.54
C GLU A 45 1.33 12.50 8.33
N GLY A 46 0.92 12.92 9.51
CA GLY A 46 -0.10 12.22 10.30
C GLY A 46 -1.07 13.22 10.91
N ARG A 47 -2.34 12.84 11.00
CA ARG A 47 -3.43 13.59 11.63
C ARG A 47 -3.96 12.79 12.80
N LYS A 48 -4.33 13.48 13.90
CA LYS A 48 -4.42 12.84 15.22
C LYS A 48 -5.71 13.03 16.01
N PHE A 49 -5.78 12.15 17.01
CA PHE A 49 -6.46 12.25 18.31
C PHE A 49 -5.76 13.25 19.26
N GLY A 50 -6.44 13.80 20.26
CA GLY A 50 -5.93 14.88 21.16
C GLY A 50 -4.50 14.71 21.76
N ASN A 51 -3.94 13.49 21.83
CA ASN A 51 -2.54 13.21 22.18
C ASN A 51 -1.79 12.44 21.07
N TRP A 52 -0.56 12.87 20.75
CA TRP A 52 0.22 12.37 19.60
C TRP A 52 0.90 11.02 19.87
N SER A 53 1.22 10.71 21.13
CA SER A 53 1.80 9.41 21.51
C SER A 53 0.82 8.23 21.34
N GLN A 54 -0.47 8.50 21.24
CA GLN A 54 -1.54 7.51 21.09
C GLN A 54 -2.04 7.38 19.65
N SER A 55 -1.43 8.11 18.71
CA SER A 55 -1.84 8.10 17.30
C SER A 55 -1.18 6.93 16.57
N VAL A 56 -1.69 5.71 16.78
CA VAL A 56 -1.19 4.50 16.13
C VAL A 56 -2.29 3.91 15.25
N LEU A 57 -1.98 3.65 13.98
CA LEU A 57 -2.76 2.73 13.16
C LEU A 57 -2.24 1.32 13.37
N GLU A 58 -3.14 0.43 13.79
CA GLU A 58 -2.84 -0.98 13.98
C GLU A 58 -3.13 -1.75 12.69
N ASN A 59 -2.45 -2.89 12.54
CA ASN A 59 -2.71 -3.86 11.49
C ASN A 59 -2.72 -3.26 10.07
N VAL A 60 -1.78 -2.37 9.79
CA VAL A 60 -1.57 -1.84 8.45
C VAL A 60 -1.08 -2.97 7.54
N THR A 61 -1.85 -3.31 6.52
CA THR A 61 -1.60 -4.44 5.61
C THR A 61 -1.65 -3.99 4.16
N ALA A 62 -0.86 -4.61 3.29
CA ALA A 62 -0.99 -4.49 1.84
C ALA A 62 -1.72 -5.71 1.28
N HIS A 63 -2.67 -5.48 0.38
CA HIS A 63 -3.50 -6.49 -0.27
C HIS A 63 -3.31 -6.39 -1.78
N PRO A 64 -3.04 -7.49 -2.50
CA PRO A 64 -2.93 -7.45 -3.94
C PRO A 64 -4.28 -7.09 -4.57
N ALA A 65 -4.30 -6.23 -5.59
CA ALA A 65 -5.49 -5.97 -6.39
C ALA A 65 -5.74 -7.15 -7.33
N THR A 66 -6.96 -7.68 -7.39
CA THR A 66 -7.29 -8.86 -8.22
C THR A 66 -8.02 -8.50 -9.52
N THR A 67 -8.50 -7.26 -9.65
CA THR A 67 -9.13 -6.75 -10.88
C THR A 67 -8.28 -5.67 -11.52
N GLU A 68 -8.36 -5.52 -12.85
CA GLU A 68 -7.56 -4.53 -13.58
C GLU A 68 -7.77 -3.12 -13.05
N TRP A 69 -6.66 -2.41 -12.85
CA TRP A 69 -6.70 -1.06 -12.34
C TRP A 69 -7.10 -0.07 -13.44
N MET A 70 -8.29 0.54 -13.28
CA MET A 70 -8.71 1.69 -14.09
C MET A 70 -8.39 3.00 -13.36
N PRO A 71 -7.37 3.78 -13.80
CA PRO A 71 -6.94 4.99 -13.08
C PRO A 71 -8.04 6.04 -12.91
N TYR A 72 -9.06 6.02 -13.77
CA TYR A 72 -10.20 6.93 -13.72
C TYR A 72 -11.33 6.48 -12.79
N ALA A 73 -11.43 5.19 -12.49
CA ALA A 73 -12.46 4.63 -11.61
C ALA A 73 -11.99 4.58 -10.15
N VAL A 74 -10.68 4.47 -9.93
CA VAL A 74 -10.06 4.45 -8.61
C VAL A 74 -9.80 5.87 -8.13
N ASN A 75 -10.54 6.29 -7.11
CA ASN A 75 -10.33 7.58 -6.48
C ASN A 75 -10.26 7.46 -4.95
N TRP A 76 -9.50 8.37 -4.32
CA TRP A 76 -9.23 8.39 -2.88
C TRP A 76 -10.44 8.72 -2.00
N TRP A 77 -11.50 9.24 -2.63
CA TRP A 77 -12.69 9.74 -1.95
C TRP A 77 -13.77 8.67 -1.80
N MET A 78 -13.87 7.77 -2.76
CA MET A 78 -14.81 6.67 -2.78
C MET A 78 -14.10 5.39 -2.34
N PRO A 79 -14.60 4.70 -1.29
CA PRO A 79 -14.10 3.36 -0.99
C PRO A 79 -14.30 2.47 -2.22
N TRP A 80 -13.43 1.49 -2.42
CA TRP A 80 -13.71 0.43 -3.38
C TRP A 80 -15.06 -0.20 -3.01
N THR A 81 -15.99 -0.22 -3.97
CA THR A 81 -17.42 -0.46 -3.73
C THR A 81 -17.72 -1.85 -3.16
N MET A 82 -16.79 -2.80 -3.28
CA MET A 82 -16.83 -4.07 -2.56
C MET A 82 -15.59 -4.23 -1.67
N PRO A 83 -15.70 -3.92 -0.37
CA PRO A 83 -14.82 -4.51 0.63
C PRO A 83 -14.82 -6.04 0.47
N GLY A 84 -13.65 -6.63 0.26
CA GLY A 84 -13.42 -8.06 0.06
C GLY A 84 -13.65 -8.61 -1.36
N GLY A 85 -14.08 -7.79 -2.33
CA GLY A 85 -14.43 -8.28 -3.68
C GLY A 85 -13.29 -8.21 -4.70
N ASP A 86 -12.44 -7.18 -4.61
CA ASP A 86 -11.48 -6.82 -5.67
C ASP A 86 -10.00 -6.88 -5.22
N TYR A 87 -9.73 -7.56 -4.11
CA TYR A 87 -8.38 -7.70 -3.57
C TYR A 87 -8.17 -9.04 -2.87
N GLY A 88 -6.95 -9.53 -2.94
CA GLY A 88 -6.55 -10.79 -2.34
C GLY A 88 -6.20 -10.67 -0.84
N PRO A 89 -5.68 -11.75 -0.24
CA PRO A 89 -5.32 -11.76 1.17
C PRO A 89 -4.26 -10.71 1.49
N GLY A 90 -4.39 -10.10 2.67
CA GLY A 90 -3.41 -9.13 3.15
C GLY A 90 -2.09 -9.81 3.52
N GLY A 91 -0.98 -9.11 3.31
CA GLY A 91 0.32 -9.49 3.83
C GLY A 91 0.42 -9.41 5.35
N VAL A 92 1.64 -9.55 5.88
CA VAL A 92 1.90 -9.48 7.32
C VAL A 92 1.55 -8.08 7.86
N PRO A 93 0.74 -7.97 8.92
CA PRO A 93 0.36 -6.67 9.50
C PRO A 93 1.57 -5.93 10.07
N ASN A 94 1.54 -4.60 9.96
CA ASN A 94 2.50 -3.69 10.58
C ASN A 94 1.76 -2.58 11.35
N HIS A 95 2.48 -1.84 12.20
CA HIS A 95 1.94 -0.71 12.94
C HIS A 95 2.53 0.60 12.45
N LEU A 96 1.69 1.64 12.38
CA LEU A 96 2.10 2.97 11.96
C LEU A 96 1.77 3.98 13.07
N GLY A 97 2.80 4.37 13.82
CA GLY A 97 2.73 5.37 14.88
C GLY A 97 3.37 6.70 14.50
N SER A 98 3.23 7.70 15.36
CA SER A 98 3.68 9.07 15.10
C SER A 98 5.18 9.20 14.84
N GLY A 99 6.00 8.33 15.44
CA GLY A 99 7.44 8.25 15.17
C GLY A 99 7.81 7.81 13.75
N LYS A 100 6.84 7.45 12.91
CA LYS A 100 7.05 7.08 11.51
C LYS A 100 6.87 8.23 10.52
N VAL A 101 6.34 9.38 10.95
CA VAL A 101 6.24 10.56 10.09
C VAL A 101 7.64 10.99 9.65
N GLY A 102 7.82 11.22 8.35
CA GLY A 102 9.12 11.53 7.75
C GLY A 102 9.98 10.30 7.48
N THR A 103 9.45 9.08 7.66
CA THR A 103 10.18 7.81 7.47
C THR A 103 9.44 6.88 6.50
N TRP A 104 10.06 5.72 6.20
CA TRP A 104 9.47 4.70 5.33
C TRP A 104 8.66 3.68 6.14
N LEU A 105 7.40 3.50 5.75
CA LEU A 105 6.62 2.31 6.06
C LEU A 105 7.08 1.16 5.16
N ARG A 106 7.26 -0.02 5.74
CA ARG A 106 7.64 -1.24 5.03
C ARG A 106 6.58 -2.32 5.26
N LEU A 107 6.01 -2.86 4.20
CA LEU A 107 4.99 -3.91 4.26
C LEU A 107 5.49 -5.17 3.53
N ASP A 108 5.32 -6.33 4.15
CA ASP A 108 5.68 -7.62 3.52
C ASP A 108 4.63 -7.96 2.46
N VAL A 109 5.08 -8.16 1.24
CA VAL A 109 4.25 -8.52 0.08
C VAL A 109 4.78 -9.76 -0.63
N THR A 110 5.61 -10.57 0.03
CA THR A 110 6.31 -11.73 -0.57
C THR A 110 5.33 -12.69 -1.24
N ALA A 111 4.32 -13.16 -0.52
CA ALA A 111 3.32 -14.11 -1.06
C ALA A 111 2.51 -13.49 -2.22
N ALA A 112 2.15 -12.21 -2.12
CA ALA A 112 1.40 -11.51 -3.16
C ALA A 112 2.21 -11.35 -4.45
N VAL A 113 3.49 -11.00 -4.35
CA VAL A 113 4.38 -10.88 -5.51
C VAL A 113 4.61 -12.23 -6.18
N GLU A 114 4.81 -13.29 -5.40
CA GLU A 114 4.97 -14.64 -5.94
C GLU A 114 3.74 -15.07 -6.76
N ASP A 115 2.53 -14.74 -6.29
CA ASP A 115 1.29 -15.02 -7.01
C ASP A 115 1.15 -14.16 -8.27
N MET A 116 1.39 -12.84 -8.17
CA MET A 116 1.35 -11.91 -9.31
C MET A 116 2.29 -12.31 -10.46
N LEU A 117 3.48 -12.85 -10.15
CA LEU A 117 4.43 -13.31 -11.17
C LEU A 117 3.90 -14.49 -11.97
N ARG A 118 3.12 -15.38 -11.33
CA ARG A 118 2.54 -16.56 -11.97
C ARG A 118 1.27 -16.26 -12.74
N SER A 119 0.41 -15.42 -12.17
CA SER A 119 -0.90 -15.11 -12.72
C SER A 119 -0.87 -14.02 -13.80
N GLY A 120 0.17 -13.16 -13.79
CA GLY A 120 0.22 -11.98 -14.64
C GLY A 120 -0.82 -10.91 -14.25
N GLU A 121 -1.39 -11.02 -13.05
CA GLU A 121 -2.44 -10.15 -12.54
C GLU A 121 -1.96 -8.72 -12.26
N ASN A 122 -2.92 -7.87 -11.91
CA ASN A 122 -2.72 -6.46 -11.63
C ASN A 122 -1.65 -6.24 -10.53
N GLN A 123 -0.60 -5.50 -10.89
CA GLN A 123 0.58 -5.25 -10.05
C GLN A 123 0.32 -4.07 -9.08
N GLY A 124 -0.87 -4.06 -8.49
CA GLY A 124 -1.39 -3.04 -7.59
C GLY A 124 -1.59 -3.58 -6.17
N PHE A 125 -1.43 -2.71 -5.18
CA PHE A 125 -1.68 -3.01 -3.78
C PHE A 125 -2.69 -2.04 -3.18
N LEU A 126 -3.67 -2.57 -2.46
CA LEU A 126 -4.56 -1.83 -1.57
C LEU A 126 -4.02 -1.89 -0.15
N ILE A 127 -3.91 -0.74 0.51
CA ILE A 127 -3.46 -0.66 1.90
C ILE A 127 -4.72 -0.59 2.78
N ASN A 128 -4.76 -1.42 3.82
CA ASN A 128 -5.77 -1.38 4.87
C ASN A 128 -5.10 -1.17 6.22
N SER A 129 -5.88 -0.86 7.24
CA SER A 129 -5.52 -0.89 8.65
C SER A 129 -6.75 -1.34 9.44
N THR A 130 -6.66 -2.44 10.20
CA THR A 130 -7.77 -2.86 11.07
C THR A 130 -7.66 -2.23 12.46
N VAL A 131 -8.66 -1.41 12.83
CA VAL A 131 -8.81 -0.67 14.14
C VAL A 131 -7.91 0.60 14.23
N ASN A 132 -8.35 1.80 14.67
CA ASN A 132 -9.36 2.19 15.66
C ASN A 132 -10.17 3.46 15.26
N ALA A 133 -11.33 3.64 15.88
CA ALA A 133 -12.43 4.54 15.53
C ALA A 133 -12.17 6.07 15.69
N SER A 134 -10.92 6.53 15.61
CA SER A 134 -10.45 7.74 16.31
C SER A 134 -9.91 8.88 15.42
N GLY A 135 -10.21 8.90 14.12
CA GLY A 135 -9.79 10.00 13.24
C GLY A 135 -8.27 10.12 13.01
N VAL A 136 -7.51 9.09 13.37
CA VAL A 136 -6.08 9.00 13.08
C VAL A 136 -5.91 8.63 11.62
N HIS A 137 -5.13 9.43 10.89
CA HIS A 137 -4.84 9.16 9.49
C HIS A 137 -3.37 9.45 9.20
N TYR A 138 -2.77 8.67 8.33
CA TYR A 138 -1.42 8.94 7.84
C TYR A 138 -1.42 9.16 6.35
N GLY A 139 -0.70 10.20 5.94
CA GLY A 139 -0.44 10.54 4.57
C GLY A 139 0.79 9.80 4.06
N LEU A 140 0.68 9.24 2.86
CA LEU A 140 1.75 8.58 2.14
C LEU A 140 2.02 9.35 0.84
N ALA A 141 3.28 9.46 0.44
CA ALA A 141 3.66 10.15 -0.79
C ALA A 141 3.13 9.41 -2.03
N THR A 142 2.59 10.16 -2.99
CA THR A 142 2.21 9.64 -4.32
C THR A 142 3.19 10.09 -5.39
N LYS A 143 2.97 9.67 -6.65
CA LYS A 143 3.71 10.16 -7.83
C LYS A 143 3.71 11.70 -8.01
N GLU A 144 2.71 12.40 -7.48
CA GLU A 144 2.60 13.87 -7.57
C GLU A 144 3.25 14.58 -6.38
N TYR A 145 3.81 13.83 -5.43
CA TYR A 145 4.55 14.42 -4.32
C TYR A 145 5.75 15.20 -4.87
N TRP A 146 5.94 16.41 -4.34
CA TRP A 146 6.91 17.37 -4.86
C TRP A 146 8.37 16.87 -4.80
N ASP A 147 8.67 15.93 -3.91
CA ASP A 147 9.98 15.28 -3.78
C ASP A 147 9.94 13.86 -4.39
N PRO A 148 10.53 13.64 -5.59
CA PRO A 148 10.51 12.34 -6.24
C PRO A 148 11.35 11.28 -5.51
N SER A 149 12.22 11.66 -4.57
CA SER A 149 12.97 10.70 -3.75
C SER A 149 12.09 9.98 -2.72
N LYS A 150 10.85 10.43 -2.53
CA LYS A 150 9.88 9.88 -1.58
C LYS A 150 8.84 8.97 -2.22
N LEU A 151 8.91 8.76 -3.53
CA LEU A 151 7.97 7.90 -4.23
C LEU A 151 8.06 6.48 -3.69
N GLY A 152 6.89 5.89 -3.43
CA GLY A 152 6.80 4.50 -3.02
C GLY A 152 7.38 3.56 -4.08
N TYR A 153 7.99 2.47 -3.64
CA TYR A 153 8.60 1.47 -4.52
C TYR A 153 8.51 0.09 -3.90
N ILE A 154 8.63 -0.93 -4.75
CA ILE A 154 8.76 -2.31 -4.33
C ILE A 154 10.20 -2.77 -4.47
N ARG A 155 10.68 -3.57 -3.53
CA ARG A 155 11.94 -4.30 -3.64
C ARG A 155 11.66 -5.79 -3.56
N VAL A 156 12.06 -6.53 -4.60
CA VAL A 156 11.88 -7.97 -4.69
C VAL A 156 13.25 -8.63 -4.73
N TYR A 157 13.45 -9.61 -3.85
CA TYR A 157 14.60 -10.51 -3.81
C TYR A 157 14.14 -11.85 -4.38
N PHE A 158 14.68 -12.21 -5.53
CA PHE A 158 14.32 -13.41 -6.27
C PHE A 158 15.57 -14.10 -6.79
N ARG A 159 15.44 -15.40 -7.08
CA ARG A 159 16.51 -16.19 -7.70
C ARG A 159 16.24 -16.31 -9.19
N THR A 160 17.29 -16.14 -9.99
CA THR A 160 17.25 -16.44 -11.42
C THR A 160 17.26 -17.96 -11.59
N ALA A 161 16.35 -18.50 -12.40
CA ALA A 161 16.43 -19.89 -12.82
C ALA A 161 17.79 -20.12 -13.51
N SER A 162 18.50 -21.15 -13.05
CA SER A 162 19.79 -21.60 -13.60
C SER A 162 19.63 -22.35 -14.91
#